data_AF-A0A3M1CBA4-F1
#
_entry.id   AF-A0A3M1CBA4-F1
#
_cell.length_a   1.000
_cell.length_b   1.000
_cell.length_c   1.000
_cell.angle_alpha   90.00
_cell.angle_beta   90.00
_cell.angle_gamma   90.00
#
_symmetry.space_group_name_H-M   'P 1'
#
loop_
_entity.id
_entity.type
_entity.pdbx_description
1 polymer ?
#
loop_
_entity_poly.entity_id
_entity_poly.type
_entity_poly.pdbx_seq_one_letter_code
_entity_poly.pdbx_strand_id
1 'polypeptide(L)'
;MFRDRTEAGERLAERLAEIDLPRPVVLALPRGGVPVALPIARRLKAPIDLVMVRKLGVPGNPELAAGAVVDGSARKVIFNPHVLRAFGLSERD
;
A
#
# COMPACT_ATOMS: atom_id res chain seq x y z
N MET A 1 -18.58 -1.98 -14.04
CA MET A 1 -17.76 -3.00 -13.33
C MET A 1 -16.63 -3.40 -14.25
N PHE A 2 -15.41 -3.57 -13.77
CA PHE A 2 -14.28 -4.03 -14.59
C PHE A 2 -14.29 -5.56 -14.74
N ARG A 3 -13.78 -6.10 -15.85
CA ARG A 3 -13.69 -7.54 -16.10
C ARG A 3 -12.64 -8.21 -15.21
N ASP A 4 -11.50 -7.55 -15.05
CA ASP A 4 -10.41 -8.01 -14.18
C ASP A 4 -9.62 -6.83 -13.60
N ARG A 5 -8.57 -7.15 -12.84
CA ARG A 5 -7.69 -6.15 -12.22
C ARG A 5 -6.82 -5.41 -13.23
N THR A 6 -6.51 -6.05 -14.36
CA THR A 6 -5.71 -5.44 -15.43
C THR A 6 -6.52 -4.34 -16.10
N GLU A 7 -7.78 -4.59 -16.45
CA GLU A 7 -8.68 -3.57 -17.01
C GLU A 7 -8.88 -2.42 -16.02
N ALA A 8 -9.06 -2.71 -14.73
CA ALA A 8 -9.15 -1.66 -13.72
C ALA A 8 -7.88 -0.78 -13.70
N GLY A 9 -6.71 -1.40 -13.83
CA GLY A 9 -5.42 -0.70 -13.93
C GLY A 9 -5.28 0.15 -15.18
N GLU A 10 -5.70 -0.36 -16.34
CA GLU A 10 -5.71 0.38 -17.62
C GLU A 10 -6.59 1.63 -17.54
N ARG A 11 -7.80 1.49 -17.00
CA ARG A 11 -8.73 2.63 -16.80
C ARG A 11 -8.19 3.66 -15.83
N LEU A 12 -7.53 3.23 -14.76
CA LEU A 12 -6.87 4.14 -13.82
C LEU A 12 -5.66 4.83 -14.47
N ALA A 13 -4.89 4.11 -15.28
CA ALA A 13 -3.74 4.65 -16.00
C ALA A 13 -4.13 5.77 -16.97
N GLU A 14 -5.25 5.63 -17.68
CA GLU A 14 -5.82 6.69 -18.53
C GLU A 14 -6.06 7.98 -17.74
N ARG A 15 -6.70 7.88 -16.57
CA ARG A 15 -6.99 9.04 -15.71
C ARG A 15 -5.73 9.65 -15.10
N LEU A 16 -4.80 8.83 -14.63
CA LEU A 16 -3.55 9.32 -14.03
C LEU A 16 -2.67 10.05 -15.05
N ALA A 17 -2.77 9.71 -16.34
CA ALA A 17 -2.01 10.39 -17.39
C ALA A 17 -2.49 11.82 -17.67
N GLU A 18 -3.68 12.19 -17.20
CA GLU A 18 -4.22 13.56 -17.28
C GLU A 18 -3.73 14.44 -16.10
N ILE A 19 -3.12 13.83 -15.08
CA ILE A 19 -2.59 14.51 -13.90
C ILE A 19 -1.10 14.78 -14.11
N ASP A 20 -0.65 15.99 -13.78
CA ASP A 20 0.77 16.30 -13.74
C ASP A 20 1.43 15.62 -12.53
N LEU A 21 2.12 14.51 -12.82
CA LEU A 21 2.86 13.71 -11.85
C LEU A 21 4.35 13.78 -12.19
N PRO A 22 5.14 14.67 -11.57
CA PRO A 22 6.55 14.79 -11.89
C PRO A 22 7.32 13.59 -11.33
N ARG A 23 7.80 12.72 -12.23
CA ARG A 23 8.61 11.51 -11.93
C ARG A 23 7.92 10.58 -10.90
N PRO A 24 6.75 10.02 -11.24
CA PRO A 24 6.05 9.15 -10.31
C PRO A 24 6.77 7.82 -10.14
N VAL A 25 6.55 7.17 -9.01
CA VAL A 25 6.90 5.77 -8.76
C VAL A 25 5.62 5.02 -8.41
N VAL A 26 5.45 3.83 -8.98
CA VAL A 26 4.27 2.99 -8.75
C VAL A 26 4.66 1.89 -7.77
N LEU A 27 4.04 1.87 -6.60
CA LEU A 27 4.25 0.82 -5.59
C LEU A 27 3.04 -0.10 -5.54
N ALA A 28 3.23 -1.38 -5.86
CA ALA A 28 2.17 -2.38 -5.88
C ALA A 28 2.10 -3.12 -4.54
N LEU A 29 0.92 -3.16 -3.94
CA LEU A 29 0.61 -4.02 -2.78
C LEU A 29 0.25 -5.44 -3.26
N PRO A 30 1.05 -6.48 -2.98
CA PRO A 30 0.74 -7.82 -3.43
C PRO A 30 -0.46 -8.45 -2.70
N ARG A 31 -1.16 -9.41 -3.29
CA ARG A 31 -0.97 -9.94 -4.66
C ARG A 31 -1.81 -9.20 -5.69
N GLY A 32 -2.98 -8.70 -5.28
CA GLY A 32 -3.97 -8.11 -6.18
C GLY A 32 -3.58 -6.75 -6.76
N GLY A 33 -2.72 -5.98 -6.09
CA GLY A 33 -2.29 -4.67 -6.59
C GLY A 33 -1.35 -4.75 -7.78
N VAL A 34 -0.62 -5.85 -7.95
CA VAL A 34 0.35 -6.03 -9.05
C VAL A 34 -0.30 -5.94 -10.44
N PRO A 35 -1.38 -6.70 -10.77
CA PRO A 35 -2.03 -6.56 -12.07
C PRO A 35 -2.67 -5.19 -12.31
N VAL A 36 -2.99 -4.42 -11.26
CA VAL A 36 -3.48 -3.04 -11.39
C VAL A 36 -2.33 -2.06 -11.66
N ALA A 37 -1.20 -2.23 -10.96
CA ALA A 37 -0.05 -1.34 -11.03
C ALA A 37 0.72 -1.41 -12.35
N LEU A 38 0.81 -2.59 -12.96
CA LEU A 38 1.58 -2.81 -14.19
C LEU A 38 1.12 -1.91 -15.38
N PRO A 39 -0.18 -1.84 -15.73
CA PRO A 39 -0.66 -0.90 -16.76
C PRO A 39 -0.35 0.56 -16.44
N ILE A 40 -0.48 0.96 -15.17
CA ILE A 40 -0.23 2.33 -14.70
C ILE A 40 1.24 2.70 -14.92
N ALA A 41 2.16 1.86 -14.45
CA ALA A 41 3.59 2.09 -14.59
C ALA A 41 4.00 2.21 -16.07
N ARG A 42 3.47 1.35 -16.94
CA ARG A 42 3.71 1.41 -18.38
C ARG A 42 3.21 2.72 -18.99
N ARG A 43 1.98 3.15 -18.66
CA ARG A 43 1.37 4.36 -19.23
C ARG A 43 2.05 5.64 -18.79
N LEU A 44 2.49 5.68 -17.52
CA LEU A 44 3.19 6.83 -16.93
C LEU A 44 4.70 6.81 -17.18
N LYS A 45 5.24 5.73 -17.79
CA LYS A 45 6.68 5.46 -17.93
C LYS A 45 7.41 5.59 -16.58
N ALA A 46 6.76 5.10 -15.53
CA ALA A 46 7.21 5.20 -14.16
C ALA A 46 7.91 3.89 -13.72
N PRO A 47 8.94 3.97 -12.85
CA PRO A 47 9.43 2.80 -12.13
C PRO A 47 8.29 2.13 -11.36
N ILE A 48 8.32 0.80 -11.29
CA ILE A 48 7.40 -0.01 -10.50
C ILE A 48 8.16 -0.89 -9.54
N ASP A 49 7.68 -0.99 -8.31
CA ASP A 49 8.21 -1.91 -7.30
C ASP A 49 7.08 -2.46 -6.41
N LEU A 50 7.38 -3.45 -5.60
CA LEU A 50 6.48 -4.02 -4.61
C LEU A 50 6.65 -3.34 -3.25
N VAL A 51 5.55 -3.16 -2.53
CA VAL A 51 5.60 -2.74 -1.13
C VAL A 51 5.04 -3.85 -0.24
N MET A 52 5.91 -4.39 0.61
CA MET A 52 5.58 -5.48 1.53
C MET A 52 5.25 -4.89 2.90
N VAL A 53 3.97 -4.96 3.27
CA VAL A 53 3.49 -4.47 4.57
C VAL A 53 2.69 -5.53 5.29
N ARG A 54 2.77 -5.53 6.61
CA ARG A 54 1.94 -6.35 7.49
C ARG A 54 1.33 -5.46 8.57
N LYS A 55 0.01 -5.57 8.76
CA LYS A 55 -0.69 -4.89 9.87
C LYS A 55 -0.24 -5.48 11.20
N LEU A 56 -0.03 -4.62 12.19
CA LEU A 56 0.04 -4.99 13.60
C LEU A 56 -1.36 -4.83 14.18
N GLY A 57 -2.00 -5.94 14.53
CA GLY A 57 -3.33 -5.93 15.15
C GLY A 57 -3.26 -5.55 16.63
N VAL A 58 -4.39 -5.09 17.18
CA VAL A 58 -4.54 -4.89 18.62
C VAL A 58 -4.91 -6.22 19.29
N PRO A 59 -4.35 -6.58 20.47
CA PRO A 59 -4.79 -7.76 21.22
C PRO A 59 -6.31 -7.74 21.47
N GLY A 60 -6.99 -8.84 21.13
CA GLY A 60 -8.45 -8.94 21.23
C GLY A 60 -9.22 -8.21 20.13
N ASN A 61 -8.56 -7.45 19.25
CA ASN A 61 -9.19 -6.76 18.11
C ASN A 61 -8.27 -6.78 16.86
N PRO A 62 -8.09 -7.94 16.21
CA PRO A 62 -7.10 -8.12 15.14
C PRO A 62 -7.43 -7.32 13.87
N GLU A 63 -8.69 -6.89 13.70
CA GLU A 63 -9.08 -6.04 12.58
C GLU A 63 -8.60 -4.59 12.74
N LEU A 64 -8.45 -4.11 13.97
CA LEU A 64 -7.93 -2.78 14.28
C LEU A 64 -6.39 -2.75 14.21
N ALA A 65 -5.83 -1.79 13.46
CA ALA A 65 -4.39 -1.63 13.30
C ALA A 65 -3.77 -0.79 14.44
N ALA A 66 -2.97 -1.43 15.30
CA ALA A 66 -2.05 -0.76 16.22
C ALA A 66 -0.87 -0.12 15.49
N GLY A 67 -0.55 -0.62 14.30
CA GLY A 67 0.56 -0.17 13.47
C GLY A 67 0.73 -1.01 12.23
N ALA A 68 1.90 -0.88 11.60
CA ALA A 68 2.33 -1.71 10.48
C ALA A 68 3.83 -1.98 10.54
N VAL A 69 4.22 -3.13 10.02
CA VAL A 69 5.60 -3.47 9.70
C VAL A 69 5.78 -3.35 8.21
N VAL A 70 6.84 -2.68 7.79
CA VAL A 70 7.26 -2.57 6.40
C VAL A 70 8.57 -3.31 6.25
N ASP A 71 8.62 -4.26 5.32
CA ASP A 71 9.84 -4.96 4.93
C ASP A 71 10.40 -4.27 3.66
N GLY A 72 11.63 -3.80 3.73
CA GLY A 72 12.36 -3.06 2.67
C GLY A 72 13.87 -3.25 2.83
N SER A 73 14.68 -2.19 2.69
CA SER A 73 16.13 -2.27 2.98
C SER A 73 16.44 -2.58 4.45
N ALA A 74 15.54 -2.21 5.36
CA ALA A 74 15.52 -2.63 6.75
C ALA A 74 14.07 -2.79 7.20
N ARG A 75 13.83 -3.71 8.15
CA ARG A 75 12.53 -3.87 8.79
C ARG A 75 12.21 -2.61 9.58
N LYS A 76 11.12 -1.94 9.25
CA LYS A 76 10.65 -0.76 10.00
C LYS A 76 9.28 -1.01 10.59
N VAL A 77 9.11 -0.68 11.85
CA VAL A 77 7.82 -0.72 12.54
C VAL A 77 7.31 0.71 12.69
N ILE A 78 6.06 0.92 12.31
CA ILE A 78 5.35 2.19 12.47
C ILE A 78 4.14 1.91 13.36
N PHE A 79 4.04 2.63 14.46
CA PHE A 79 2.89 2.54 15.36
C PHE A 79 1.90 3.67 15.12
N ASN A 80 0.63 3.42 15.44
CA ASN A 80 -0.42 4.42 15.53
C ASN A 80 -0.57 4.86 17.00
N PRO A 81 -0.04 6.03 17.40
CA PRO A 81 -0.03 6.44 18.80
C PRO A 81 -1.43 6.60 19.40
N HIS A 82 -2.43 6.93 18.58
CA HIS A 82 -3.80 7.07 19.04
C HIS A 82 -4.42 5.73 19.42
N VAL A 83 -4.16 4.69 18.62
CA VAL A 83 -4.64 3.33 18.90
C VAL A 83 -3.90 2.75 20.10
N LEU A 84 -2.57 2.92 20.19
CA LEU A 84 -1.82 2.44 21.35
C LEU A 84 -2.37 3.03 22.66
N ARG A 85 -2.54 4.36 22.72
CA ARG A 85 -3.10 5.03 23.91
C ARG A 85 -4.50 4.57 24.27
N ALA A 86 -5.38 4.36 23.29
CA ALA A 86 -6.75 3.94 23.53
C ALA A 86 -6.86 2.53 24.14
N PHE A 87 -5.84 1.69 23.93
CA PHE A 87 -5.79 0.32 24.44
C PHE A 87 -4.76 0.13 25.57
N GLY A 88 -4.15 1.20 26.06
CA GLY A 88 -3.15 1.15 27.13
C GLY A 88 -1.85 0.43 26.74
N LEU A 89 -1.54 0.40 25.44
CA LEU A 89 -0.37 -0.28 24.88
C LEU A 89 0.81 0.69 24.68
N SER A 90 2.00 0.11 24.62
CA SER A 90 3.27 0.73 24.29
C SER A 90 3.88 0.06 23.06
N GLU A 91 4.97 0.62 22.53
CA GLU A 91 5.71 0.01 21.40
C GLU A 91 6.42 -1.30 21.77
N ARG A 92 6.38 -1.71 23.05
CA ARG A 92 7.01 -2.92 23.58
C ARG A 92 6.06 -4.10 23.78
N ASP A 93 4.75 -3.86 23.67
CA ASP A 93 3.69 -4.87 23.79
C ASP A 93 3.42 -5.56 22.44
#